data_AF-A0A2V2D9G6-F1
#
_entry.id   AF-A0A2V2D9G6-F1
#
_cell.length_a   1.000
_cell.length_b   1.000
_cell.length_c   1.000
_cell.angle_alpha   90.00
_cell.angle_beta   90.00
_cell.angle_gamma   90.00
#
_symmetry.space_group_name_H-M   'P 1'
#
loop_
_entity.id
_entity.type
_entity.pdbx_description
1 polymer ?
#
loop_
_entity_poly.entity_id
_entity_poly.type
_entity_poly.pdbx_seq_one_letter_code
_entity_poly.pdbx_strand_id
1 'polypeptide(L)'
;MKIAIRLIPFFVFYICAYSASAVDWIFDFEKEGAVDSSGNAYWSASLGQAATAESAAVDGYWYYLNEGGEKVYMQGAYSRTDDTFTFGSKTGMTQALTLNLDNDIYGGNEINLAKLTLLESARETGSSFYMVSVKANTADNISLTVDAFEHAYGTGAVSTNYYVEGLAKFIVNDSYSGTINYSTVNVGYFYVGGNLNSSMNEYGAFRGNGSLESPDMVVKGYISQSRMVFKDYNSSAGNDWFVSLGGLNNASTSSNTEVRMINHQSASNATMNFVFENASGTDYIYGGSLYETYNAVNRVSISVNPLLRASARLHFSMADDAVQTLSSDRKIVSGGIVVNSGTAVLGLQDVEKSAFDAQYSKDSSQTTTYTVTFFKSDKATQTSLSYGDLEMNGGVIAFTGEASSTKPQSAHFDNVIYAGGKIRLRMNSAASFDSLDLTSYYMKEVSQAGDEFWSDSALGGGTVKLADGAAAGTKVTFEFSGDVLGWLLDYEDGSFDINGGKGAKIVSWDAENKTALLASDFAGNIITQGDDYMPVFTVDDDGLYVRYTAVPEPAEVAAILGALALAAAGLRRRNRN
;
A
#
# COMPACT_ATOMS: atom_id res chain seq x y z
N MET A 1 -62.05 -64.01 -10.75
CA MET A 1 -60.77 -63.27 -10.89
C MET A 1 -61.06 -61.99 -11.67
N LYS A 2 -61.38 -60.90 -10.97
CA LYS A 2 -61.68 -59.58 -11.51
C LYS A 2 -60.68 -58.60 -10.89
N ILE A 3 -59.81 -58.05 -11.71
CA ILE A 3 -58.80 -57.06 -11.30
C ILE A 3 -59.52 -55.70 -11.24
N ALA A 4 -59.58 -55.11 -10.05
CA ALA A 4 -60.11 -53.78 -9.82
C ALA A 4 -58.98 -52.76 -9.93
N ILE A 5 -59.06 -51.91 -10.96
CA ILE A 5 -58.20 -50.73 -11.13
C ILE A 5 -58.78 -49.64 -10.22
N ARG A 6 -58.02 -49.22 -9.20
CA ARG A 6 -58.31 -48.00 -8.42
C ARG A 6 -57.59 -46.82 -9.06
N LEU A 7 -58.35 -45.88 -9.62
CA LEU A 7 -57.87 -44.53 -9.91
C LEU A 7 -57.66 -43.78 -8.59
N ILE A 8 -56.46 -43.23 -8.40
CA ILE A 8 -56.14 -42.25 -7.37
C ILE A 8 -56.09 -40.87 -8.07
N PRO A 9 -56.80 -39.84 -7.59
CA PRO A 9 -56.65 -38.50 -8.14
C PRO A 9 -55.34 -37.88 -7.66
N PHE A 10 -54.48 -37.50 -8.61
CA PHE A 10 -53.33 -36.62 -8.37
C PHE A 10 -53.85 -35.23 -7.96
N PHE A 11 -53.69 -34.87 -6.69
CA PHE A 11 -53.69 -33.47 -6.27
C PHE A 11 -52.31 -32.89 -6.63
N VAL A 12 -52.26 -32.12 -7.71
CA VAL A 12 -51.10 -31.29 -8.03
C VAL A 12 -51.13 -30.10 -7.06
N PHE A 13 -50.27 -30.12 -6.04
CA PHE A 13 -49.94 -28.90 -5.29
C PHE A 13 -49.15 -27.99 -6.25
N TYR A 14 -49.83 -27.00 -6.83
CA TYR A 14 -49.17 -25.82 -7.35
C TYR A 14 -48.59 -25.06 -6.15
N ILE A 15 -47.32 -25.32 -5.83
CA ILE A 15 -46.54 -24.37 -5.04
C ILE A 15 -46.30 -23.20 -5.98
N CYS A 16 -47.16 -22.19 -5.91
CA CYS A 16 -46.85 -20.88 -6.46
C CYS A 16 -45.61 -20.37 -5.73
N ALA A 17 -44.44 -20.56 -6.33
CA ALA A 17 -43.26 -19.79 -5.99
C ALA A 17 -43.60 -18.33 -6.35
N TYR A 18 -44.16 -17.60 -5.38
CA TYR A 18 -44.38 -16.18 -5.50
C TYR A 18 -43.00 -15.53 -5.57
N SER A 19 -42.58 -15.16 -6.78
CA SER A 19 -41.43 -14.29 -7.00
C SER A 19 -41.81 -12.90 -6.50
N ALA A 20 -41.89 -12.71 -5.18
CA ALA A 20 -41.99 -11.37 -4.62
C ALA A 20 -40.75 -10.58 -5.05
N SER A 21 -40.92 -9.33 -5.45
CA SER A 21 -39.80 -8.44 -5.75
C SER A 21 -38.97 -8.17 -4.50
N ALA A 22 -37.69 -7.81 -4.70
CA ALA A 22 -36.88 -7.12 -3.69
C ALA A 22 -37.70 -6.06 -2.94
N VAL A 23 -37.49 -5.97 -1.63
CA VAL A 23 -38.17 -5.02 -0.76
C VAL A 23 -37.14 -4.07 -0.12
N ASP A 24 -37.48 -2.78 -0.03
CA ASP A 24 -36.70 -1.79 0.74
C ASP A 24 -37.25 -1.66 2.16
N TRP A 25 -36.57 -2.29 3.11
CA TRP A 25 -36.92 -2.29 4.53
C TRP A 25 -36.44 -1.01 5.21
N ILE A 26 -37.38 -0.22 5.73
CA ILE A 26 -37.17 1.01 6.45
C ILE A 26 -37.27 0.76 7.96
N PHE A 27 -36.30 1.22 8.74
CA PHE A 27 -36.37 1.14 10.21
C PHE A 27 -37.39 2.14 10.78
N ASP A 28 -38.33 1.66 11.61
CA ASP A 28 -39.34 2.48 12.27
C ASP A 28 -38.86 2.98 13.63
N PHE A 29 -38.32 4.20 13.63
CA PHE A 29 -37.90 4.90 14.82
C PHE A 29 -39.03 5.37 15.74
N GLU A 30 -40.27 5.40 15.26
CA GLU A 30 -41.44 5.87 16.02
C GLU A 30 -42.03 4.74 16.87
N LYS A 31 -41.66 3.49 16.59
CA LYS A 31 -42.16 2.33 17.33
C LYS A 31 -41.58 2.27 18.73
N GLU A 32 -42.44 2.07 19.73
CA GLU A 32 -42.03 1.98 21.13
C GLU A 32 -41.04 0.83 21.35
N GLY A 33 -39.93 1.12 22.04
CA GLY A 33 -38.84 0.15 22.26
C GLY A 33 -37.93 -0.11 21.06
N ALA A 34 -38.13 0.56 19.91
CA ALA A 34 -37.24 0.44 18.74
C ALA A 34 -35.81 0.89 19.04
N VAL A 35 -35.67 1.82 19.97
CA VAL A 35 -34.40 2.39 20.37
C VAL A 35 -34.32 2.36 21.89
N ASP A 36 -33.20 1.89 22.45
CA ASP A 36 -32.99 1.92 23.89
C ASP A 36 -32.77 3.35 24.43
N SER A 37 -32.70 3.50 25.75
CA SER A 37 -32.43 4.78 26.41
C SER A 37 -31.07 5.41 26.03
N SER A 38 -30.20 4.65 25.37
CA SER A 38 -28.89 5.07 24.90
C SER A 38 -28.87 5.39 23.39
N GLY A 39 -30.00 5.28 22.69
CA GLY A 39 -30.07 5.57 21.27
C GLY A 39 -29.77 4.37 20.36
N ASN A 40 -29.56 3.16 20.89
CA ASN A 40 -29.18 2.00 20.09
C ASN A 40 -30.39 1.29 19.47
N ALA A 41 -30.27 0.90 18.21
CA ALA A 41 -31.27 0.11 17.47
C ALA A 41 -30.75 -1.33 17.25
N TYR A 42 -31.29 -2.32 17.94
CA TYR A 42 -30.80 -3.69 17.86
C TYR A 42 -31.45 -4.48 16.71
N TRP A 43 -30.68 -5.30 15.97
CA TRP A 43 -31.20 -6.21 14.94
C TRP A 43 -30.73 -7.67 15.15
N SER A 44 -31.46 -8.44 15.95
CA SER A 44 -31.27 -9.91 16.04
C SER A 44 -32.44 -10.67 15.43
N ALA A 45 -32.31 -11.96 15.08
CA ALA A 45 -33.46 -12.73 14.60
C ALA A 45 -34.58 -12.88 15.66
N SER A 46 -34.28 -12.65 16.94
CA SER A 46 -35.29 -12.52 18.00
C SER A 46 -36.03 -11.16 18.01
N LEU A 47 -35.53 -10.14 17.31
CA LEU A 47 -36.02 -8.75 17.29
C LEU A 47 -36.82 -8.37 16.03
N GLY A 48 -37.14 -9.35 15.17
CA GLY A 48 -38.33 -9.25 14.33
C GLY A 48 -39.64 -9.17 15.16
N GLN A 49 -39.55 -9.28 16.49
CA GLN A 49 -40.64 -9.09 17.43
C GLN A 49 -40.30 -7.93 18.38
N ALA A 50 -41.21 -6.98 18.55
CA ALA A 50 -41.05 -5.96 19.60
C ALA A 50 -40.94 -6.67 20.95
N ALA A 51 -39.98 -6.24 21.77
CA ALA A 51 -39.63 -6.89 23.04
C ALA A 51 -40.78 -6.84 24.07
N THR A 52 -41.80 -7.67 23.88
CA THR A 52 -42.80 -8.00 24.90
C THR A 52 -43.04 -9.50 24.81
N ALA A 53 -42.80 -10.18 25.93
CA ALA A 53 -42.59 -11.63 26.00
C ALA A 53 -43.83 -12.52 25.74
N GLU A 54 -44.91 -12.03 25.13
CA GLU A 54 -46.18 -12.78 25.05
C GLU A 54 -47.01 -12.43 23.80
N SER A 55 -46.54 -12.69 22.58
CA SER A 55 -47.42 -12.84 21.40
C SER A 55 -46.63 -13.27 20.15
N ALA A 56 -47.11 -14.28 19.43
CA ALA A 56 -46.56 -14.72 18.15
C ALA A 56 -46.91 -13.79 16.96
N ALA A 57 -47.39 -12.58 17.22
CA ALA A 57 -47.89 -11.63 16.22
C ALA A 57 -47.44 -10.20 16.50
N VAL A 58 -46.20 -10.01 16.96
CA VAL A 58 -45.65 -8.68 17.17
C VAL A 58 -44.90 -8.26 15.92
N ASP A 59 -45.39 -7.22 15.24
CA ASP A 59 -44.71 -6.59 14.11
C ASP A 59 -43.25 -6.25 14.49
N GLY A 60 -42.30 -6.44 13.58
CA GLY A 60 -40.91 -6.06 13.78
C GLY A 60 -40.67 -4.54 13.74
N TYR A 61 -39.42 -4.11 13.87
CA TYR A 61 -39.03 -2.69 13.77
C TYR A 61 -38.73 -2.23 12.34
N TRP A 62 -38.81 -3.14 11.38
CA TRP A 62 -38.55 -2.87 9.97
C TRP A 62 -39.85 -2.96 9.19
N TYR A 63 -40.10 -2.04 8.26
CA TYR A 63 -41.27 -2.06 7.38
C TYR A 63 -40.90 -1.66 5.96
N TYR A 64 -41.70 -2.04 4.97
CA TYR A 64 -41.63 -1.43 3.65
C TYR A 64 -42.94 -0.75 3.30
N LEU A 65 -42.93 0.10 2.28
CA LEU A 65 -44.14 0.72 1.76
C LEU A 65 -44.70 -0.15 0.63
N ASN A 66 -45.92 -0.65 0.78
CA ASN A 66 -46.61 -1.33 -0.31
C ASN A 66 -46.98 -0.34 -1.44
N GLU A 67 -47.57 -0.84 -2.54
CA GLU A 67 -48.00 0.02 -3.67
C GLU A 67 -48.99 1.14 -3.27
N GLY A 68 -49.68 0.98 -2.14
CA GLY A 68 -50.59 1.98 -1.56
C GLY A 68 -49.92 2.96 -0.59
N GLY A 69 -48.62 2.83 -0.34
CA GLY A 69 -47.89 3.64 0.65
C GLY A 69 -48.14 3.25 2.10
N GLU A 70 -48.71 2.07 2.36
CA GLU A 70 -48.94 1.57 3.71
C GLU A 70 -47.69 0.84 4.23
N LYS A 71 -47.39 1.01 5.52
CA LYS A 71 -46.29 0.30 6.20
C LYS A 71 -46.65 -1.17 6.35
N VAL A 72 -45.86 -2.06 5.76
CA VAL A 72 -45.92 -3.50 5.96
C VAL A 72 -44.70 -3.93 6.75
N TYR A 73 -44.91 -4.35 8.00
CA TYR A 73 -43.82 -4.70 8.89
C TYR A 73 -43.25 -6.09 8.61
N MET A 74 -41.95 -6.24 8.87
CA MET A 74 -41.25 -7.51 8.81
C MET A 74 -41.84 -8.45 9.86
N GLN A 75 -42.19 -9.66 9.43
CA GLN A 75 -42.67 -10.73 10.30
C GLN A 75 -41.63 -11.86 10.34
N GLY A 76 -41.01 -12.07 11.50
CA GLY A 76 -39.93 -13.04 11.66
C GLY A 76 -38.58 -12.54 11.11
N ALA A 77 -37.66 -13.47 10.90
CA ALA A 77 -36.26 -13.18 10.58
C ALA A 77 -35.85 -13.44 9.11
N TYR A 78 -36.82 -13.48 8.20
CA TYR A 78 -36.57 -13.83 6.80
C TYR A 78 -36.35 -12.57 5.94
N SER A 79 -35.17 -12.45 5.35
CA SER A 79 -34.84 -11.49 4.28
C SER A 79 -34.39 -12.24 3.02
N ARG A 80 -34.59 -11.63 1.85
CA ARG A 80 -34.09 -12.13 0.56
C ARG A 80 -32.73 -11.54 0.22
N THR A 81 -32.04 -12.16 -0.74
CA THR A 81 -30.70 -11.74 -1.20
C THR A 81 -30.67 -10.35 -1.84
N ASP A 82 -31.82 -9.86 -2.30
CA ASP A 82 -32.01 -8.60 -3.02
C ASP A 82 -32.74 -7.52 -2.20
N ASP A 83 -33.10 -7.81 -0.94
CA ASP A 83 -33.71 -6.81 -0.06
C ASP A 83 -32.69 -5.74 0.35
N THR A 84 -33.11 -4.48 0.37
CA THR A 84 -32.33 -3.36 0.89
C THR A 84 -32.82 -2.96 2.27
N PHE A 85 -31.94 -2.42 3.09
CA PHE A 85 -32.28 -1.94 4.43
C PHE A 85 -31.84 -0.49 4.59
N THR A 86 -32.79 0.37 4.94
CA THR A 86 -32.63 1.81 5.02
C THR A 86 -33.01 2.29 6.42
N PHE A 87 -32.12 3.05 7.06
CA PHE A 87 -32.49 3.80 8.26
C PHE A 87 -33.12 5.11 7.80
N GLY A 88 -34.42 5.27 8.07
CA GLY A 88 -35.10 6.54 7.85
C GLY A 88 -34.55 7.66 8.74
N SER A 89 -35.02 8.88 8.55
CA SER A 89 -34.64 10.00 9.42
C SER A 89 -35.45 10.02 10.71
N LYS A 90 -34.78 10.10 11.86
CA LYS A 90 -35.42 10.51 13.12
C LYS A 90 -34.87 11.85 13.60
N THR A 91 -35.76 12.82 13.75
CA THR A 91 -35.45 14.08 14.43
C THR A 91 -35.13 13.80 15.90
N GLY A 92 -33.94 14.21 16.36
CA GLY A 92 -33.55 14.15 17.78
C GLY A 92 -32.78 12.91 18.25
N MET A 93 -32.18 12.10 17.36
CA MET A 93 -31.18 11.10 17.81
C MET A 93 -29.90 11.79 18.24
N THR A 94 -29.47 11.56 19.48
CA THR A 94 -28.40 12.37 20.07
C THR A 94 -27.00 11.77 19.94
N GLN A 95 -26.75 10.44 19.93
CA GLN A 95 -25.36 9.96 20.17
C GLN A 95 -24.86 8.67 19.45
N ALA A 96 -25.66 7.64 19.10
CA ALA A 96 -25.11 6.44 18.44
C ALA A 96 -26.17 5.58 17.72
N LEU A 97 -25.77 4.86 16.65
CA LEU A 97 -26.56 3.79 16.02
C LEU A 97 -25.73 2.48 16.06
N THR A 98 -26.03 1.61 17.01
CA THR A 98 -25.36 0.29 17.10
C THR A 98 -26.24 -0.79 16.48
N LEU A 99 -25.77 -1.46 15.42
CA LEU A 99 -26.38 -2.60 14.76
C LEU A 99 -25.65 -3.91 15.11
N ASN A 100 -26.15 -4.64 16.09
CA ASN A 100 -25.62 -5.98 16.35
C ASN A 100 -26.34 -6.98 15.45
N LEU A 101 -25.62 -7.63 14.53
CA LEU A 101 -26.12 -8.70 13.66
C LEU A 101 -25.79 -10.07 14.31
N ASP A 102 -26.80 -10.79 14.79
CA ASP A 102 -26.58 -12.04 15.51
C ASP A 102 -26.32 -13.24 14.57
N ASN A 103 -25.81 -14.34 15.14
CA ASN A 103 -25.41 -15.61 14.50
C ASN A 103 -26.53 -16.30 13.72
N ASP A 104 -27.78 -15.91 13.94
CA ASP A 104 -28.98 -16.53 13.39
C ASP A 104 -29.40 -15.96 12.04
N ILE A 105 -28.68 -14.95 11.51
CA ILE A 105 -28.76 -14.53 10.11
C ILE A 105 -28.08 -15.58 9.22
N TYR A 106 -28.76 -16.73 9.04
CA TYR A 106 -28.33 -17.81 8.15
C TYR A 106 -28.94 -17.62 6.77
N GLY A 107 -28.12 -17.17 5.82
CA GLY A 107 -28.47 -17.12 4.40
C GLY A 107 -27.29 -16.57 3.60
N GLY A 108 -27.11 -17.03 2.36
CA GLY A 108 -26.11 -16.46 1.43
C GLY A 108 -26.49 -15.06 0.95
N ASN A 109 -26.92 -14.20 1.88
CA ASN A 109 -27.65 -12.96 1.61
C ASN A 109 -26.71 -11.77 1.79
N GLU A 110 -26.61 -10.96 0.75
CA GLU A 110 -25.93 -9.67 0.81
C GLU A 110 -26.85 -8.66 1.51
N ILE A 111 -26.56 -8.27 2.75
CA ILE A 111 -27.32 -7.20 3.43
C ILE A 111 -26.82 -5.86 2.91
N ASN A 112 -27.39 -5.39 1.81
CA ASN A 112 -27.09 -4.04 1.33
C ASN A 112 -27.83 -3.00 2.20
N LEU A 113 -27.14 -2.40 3.18
CA LEU A 113 -27.63 -1.19 3.88
C LEU A 113 -27.51 0.03 2.96
N ALA A 114 -28.23 0.03 1.83
CA ALA A 114 -28.02 0.94 0.71
C ALA A 114 -28.03 2.43 1.08
N LYS A 115 -28.68 2.85 2.17
CA LYS A 115 -28.66 4.26 2.58
C LYS A 115 -28.81 4.44 4.10
N LEU A 116 -27.78 4.98 4.75
CA LEU A 116 -27.88 5.56 6.09
C LEU A 116 -27.96 7.09 5.95
N THR A 117 -29.17 7.65 5.88
CA THR A 117 -29.34 9.12 5.81
C THR A 117 -29.54 9.69 7.21
N LEU A 118 -28.51 10.27 7.80
CA LEU A 118 -28.65 11.04 9.05
C LEU A 118 -29.08 12.47 8.73
N LEU A 119 -30.38 12.76 8.85
CA LEU A 119 -30.94 14.10 8.63
C LEU A 119 -30.78 15.00 9.87
N GLU A 120 -30.41 16.26 9.61
CA GLU A 120 -29.72 17.24 10.48
C GLU A 120 -30.42 17.76 11.74
N SER A 121 -31.60 17.28 12.11
CA SER A 121 -32.43 17.95 13.12
C SER A 121 -32.02 17.72 14.58
N ALA A 122 -30.83 17.13 14.85
CA ALA A 122 -30.27 16.90 16.18
C ALA A 122 -29.13 17.86 16.59
N ARG A 123 -28.98 19.02 15.94
CA ARG A 123 -27.99 20.04 16.33
C ARG A 123 -28.42 20.81 17.58
N GLU A 124 -28.04 20.30 18.75
CA GLU A 124 -27.81 21.16 19.93
C GLU A 124 -26.36 20.99 20.42
N THR A 125 -25.50 21.88 19.93
CA THR A 125 -24.25 22.33 20.60
C THR A 125 -23.41 21.27 21.32
N GLY A 126 -22.64 20.48 20.57
CA GLY A 126 -21.58 19.61 21.09
C GLY A 126 -20.97 18.77 19.98
N SER A 127 -19.67 18.45 20.08
CA SER A 127 -18.94 17.59 19.13
C SER A 127 -19.74 16.31 18.83
N SER A 128 -20.33 16.22 17.66
CA SER A 128 -21.23 15.11 17.30
C SER A 128 -20.43 14.00 16.65
N PHE A 129 -20.25 12.90 17.39
CA PHE A 129 -19.72 11.64 16.86
C PHE A 129 -20.90 10.73 16.55
N TYR A 130 -21.00 10.25 15.31
CA TYR A 130 -21.91 9.15 15.01
C TYR A 130 -21.13 7.85 15.08
N MET A 131 -21.52 6.96 15.98
CA MET A 131 -21.00 5.60 16.01
C MET A 131 -21.94 4.68 15.24
N VAL A 132 -21.42 4.03 14.20
CA VAL A 132 -22.08 2.91 13.51
C VAL A 132 -21.33 1.64 13.90
N SER A 133 -21.90 0.85 14.80
CA SER A 133 -21.28 -0.42 15.22
C SER A 133 -22.00 -1.59 14.57
N VAL A 134 -21.35 -2.31 13.67
CA VAL A 134 -21.84 -3.55 13.06
C VAL A 134 -21.02 -4.73 13.57
N LYS A 135 -21.64 -5.64 14.30
CA LYS A 135 -20.99 -6.88 14.76
C LYS A 135 -21.73 -8.07 14.18
N ALA A 136 -21.07 -8.89 13.38
CA ALA A 136 -21.56 -10.15 12.85
C ALA A 136 -20.75 -11.28 13.47
N ASN A 137 -21.41 -12.24 14.12
CA ASN A 137 -20.71 -13.24 14.91
C ASN A 137 -20.05 -14.36 14.07
N THR A 138 -20.50 -14.65 12.83
CA THR A 138 -19.85 -15.64 11.91
C THR A 138 -20.35 -15.55 10.45
N ALA A 139 -20.22 -14.40 9.77
CA ALA A 139 -20.80 -14.27 8.42
C ALA A 139 -19.77 -14.11 7.30
N ASP A 140 -19.43 -15.22 6.66
CA ASP A 140 -18.71 -15.25 5.38
C ASP A 140 -19.50 -14.58 4.23
N ASN A 141 -20.76 -14.18 4.47
CA ASN A 141 -21.70 -13.74 3.44
C ASN A 141 -22.30 -12.33 3.65
N ILE A 142 -22.06 -11.65 4.78
CA ILE A 142 -22.66 -10.33 5.00
C ILE A 142 -21.74 -9.26 4.40
N SER A 143 -22.16 -8.63 3.30
CA SER A 143 -21.63 -7.34 2.86
C SER A 143 -22.36 -6.22 3.58
N LEU A 144 -21.68 -5.09 3.81
CA LEU A 144 -22.28 -3.82 4.19
C LEU A 144 -21.85 -2.77 3.19
N THR A 145 -22.79 -2.20 2.44
CA THR A 145 -22.55 -1.04 1.58
C THR A 145 -23.11 0.20 2.27
N VAL A 146 -22.35 1.29 2.29
CA VAL A 146 -22.75 2.58 2.84
C VAL A 146 -22.65 3.62 1.73
N ASP A 147 -23.80 4.04 1.21
CA ASP A 147 -23.87 5.15 0.27
C ASP A 147 -23.92 6.48 1.01
N ALA A 148 -23.09 7.41 0.54
CA ALA A 148 -23.06 8.85 0.83
C ALA A 148 -23.85 9.32 2.06
N PHE A 149 -23.14 9.87 3.06
CA PHE A 149 -23.76 10.89 3.89
C PHE A 149 -23.97 12.14 3.03
N GLU A 150 -25.20 12.32 2.55
CA GLU A 150 -25.59 13.54 1.86
C GLU A 150 -25.58 14.69 2.88
N HIS A 151 -24.43 15.38 2.98
CA HIS A 151 -24.29 16.52 3.88
C HIS A 151 -24.93 17.74 3.22
N ALA A 152 -26.21 17.97 3.53
CA ALA A 152 -26.99 19.01 2.86
C ALA A 152 -26.54 20.45 3.22
N TYR A 153 -25.93 20.71 4.38
CA TYR A 153 -25.52 22.07 4.76
C TYR A 153 -24.30 22.16 5.70
N GLY A 154 -23.28 22.91 5.26
CA GLY A 154 -22.29 23.52 6.15
C GLY A 154 -20.86 22.99 6.00
N THR A 155 -19.90 23.90 6.07
CA THR A 155 -18.45 23.67 5.97
C THR A 155 -17.82 23.00 7.20
N GLY A 156 -18.62 22.32 8.04
CA GLY A 156 -18.16 21.67 9.26
C GLY A 156 -17.79 20.21 9.01
N ALA A 157 -16.58 19.81 9.39
CA ALA A 157 -16.16 18.41 9.32
C ALA A 157 -16.97 17.55 10.30
N VAL A 158 -17.87 16.71 9.79
CA VAL A 158 -18.50 15.65 10.58
C VAL A 158 -17.56 14.45 10.60
N SER A 159 -17.38 13.85 11.78
CA SER A 159 -16.65 12.60 11.93
C SER A 159 -17.60 11.46 12.23
N THR A 160 -17.59 10.45 11.37
CA THR A 160 -18.31 9.20 11.59
C THR A 160 -17.33 8.15 12.08
N ASN A 161 -17.63 7.54 13.22
CA ASN A 161 -16.90 6.40 13.74
C ASN A 161 -17.62 5.12 13.30
N TYR A 162 -16.94 4.20 12.62
CA TYR A 162 -17.49 2.87 12.40
C TYR A 162 -16.71 1.83 13.20
N TYR A 163 -17.44 0.91 13.81
CA TYR A 163 -16.92 -0.28 14.43
C TYR A 163 -17.50 -1.46 13.67
N VAL A 164 -16.69 -2.18 12.89
CA VAL A 164 -17.21 -3.23 12.01
C VAL A 164 -16.49 -4.53 12.32
N GLU A 165 -17.22 -5.59 12.62
CA GLU A 165 -16.64 -6.88 13.00
C GLU A 165 -17.40 -8.02 12.35
N GLY A 166 -16.68 -8.97 11.78
CA GLY A 166 -17.18 -10.22 11.22
C GLY A 166 -17.91 -10.14 9.88
N LEU A 167 -17.71 -9.08 9.07
CA LEU A 167 -18.34 -8.97 7.75
C LEU A 167 -17.52 -9.68 6.66
N ALA A 168 -18.20 -10.08 5.58
CA ALA A 168 -17.57 -10.53 4.35
C ALA A 168 -17.01 -9.34 3.56
N LYS A 169 -17.79 -8.27 3.42
CA LYS A 169 -17.40 -7.05 2.71
C LYS A 169 -17.89 -5.81 3.46
N PHE A 170 -17.13 -4.74 3.39
CA PHE A 170 -17.54 -3.43 3.83
C PHE A 170 -17.18 -2.41 2.75
N ILE A 171 -18.17 -1.70 2.22
CA ILE A 171 -18.08 -0.84 1.05
C ILE A 171 -18.57 0.54 1.46
N VAL A 172 -17.78 1.58 1.22
CA VAL A 172 -18.14 2.99 1.40
C VAL A 172 -18.03 3.67 0.04
N ASN A 173 -19.15 4.11 -0.53
CA ASN A 173 -19.17 4.65 -1.90
C ASN A 173 -18.65 6.09 -2.02
N ASP A 174 -18.29 6.48 -3.26
CA ASP A 174 -17.43 7.60 -3.70
C ASP A 174 -17.64 9.01 -3.08
N SER A 175 -18.74 9.26 -2.37
CA SER A 175 -19.18 10.62 -2.01
C SER A 175 -18.79 11.11 -0.62
N TYR A 176 -17.92 10.41 0.12
CA TYR A 176 -17.61 10.81 1.49
C TYR A 176 -16.51 11.89 1.58
N SER A 177 -16.88 13.08 2.04
CA SER A 177 -15.97 14.21 2.32
C SER A 177 -15.66 14.40 3.81
N GLY A 178 -16.05 13.45 4.68
CA GLY A 178 -15.87 13.55 6.13
C GLY A 178 -14.62 12.85 6.64
N THR A 179 -14.48 12.83 7.98
CA THR A 179 -13.45 12.05 8.67
C THR A 179 -14.05 10.71 9.10
N ILE A 180 -13.59 9.60 8.49
CA ILE A 180 -13.95 8.27 8.96
C ILE A 180 -12.96 7.81 10.03
N ASN A 181 -13.44 7.62 11.25
CA ASN A 181 -12.67 6.96 12.29
C ASN A 181 -13.10 5.49 12.40
N TYR A 182 -12.14 4.59 12.52
CA TYR A 182 -12.32 3.15 12.63
C TYR A 182 -11.45 2.67 13.78
N SER A 183 -12.05 2.01 14.76
CA SER A 183 -11.29 1.46 15.89
C SER A 183 -10.92 -0.01 15.70
N THR A 184 -11.74 -0.81 15.00
CA THR A 184 -11.41 -2.19 14.60
C THR A 184 -12.32 -2.61 13.43
N VAL A 185 -11.75 -3.23 12.39
CA VAL A 185 -12.45 -3.68 11.18
C VAL A 185 -12.07 -5.13 10.86
N ASN A 186 -12.85 -6.09 11.38
CA ASN A 186 -12.70 -7.51 11.01
C ASN A 186 -13.60 -7.85 9.83
N VAL A 187 -13.12 -7.59 8.61
CA VAL A 187 -13.91 -7.78 7.39
C VAL A 187 -13.11 -8.54 6.35
N GLY A 188 -13.76 -9.37 5.53
CA GLY A 188 -13.08 -10.08 4.45
C GLY A 188 -12.52 -9.14 3.37
N TYR A 189 -13.24 -8.06 3.06
CA TYR A 189 -12.90 -7.07 2.04
C TYR A 189 -13.35 -5.68 2.46
N PHE A 190 -12.50 -4.67 2.34
CA PHE A 190 -12.85 -3.27 2.61
C PHE A 190 -12.65 -2.39 1.38
N TYR A 191 -13.68 -1.67 0.98
CA TYR A 191 -13.66 -0.76 -0.16
C TYR A 191 -14.07 0.65 0.25
N VAL A 192 -13.29 1.63 -0.18
CA VAL A 192 -13.63 3.05 -0.13
C VAL A 192 -13.49 3.61 -1.53
N GLY A 193 -14.60 4.07 -2.09
CA GLY A 193 -14.64 4.61 -3.44
C GLY A 193 -14.04 6.03 -3.58
N GLY A 194 -13.97 6.77 -2.46
CA GLY A 194 -13.43 8.13 -2.42
C GLY A 194 -12.11 8.26 -1.67
N ASN A 195 -11.83 9.48 -1.22
CA ASN A 195 -10.69 9.77 -0.36
C ASN A 195 -10.97 9.30 1.07
N LEU A 196 -9.93 8.88 1.78
CA LEU A 196 -10.01 8.49 3.18
C LEU A 196 -9.33 9.55 4.05
N ASN A 197 -10.14 10.35 4.74
CA ASN A 197 -9.68 11.26 5.79
C ASN A 197 -10.07 10.62 7.14
N SER A 198 -9.16 10.51 8.09
CA SER A 198 -9.23 9.66 9.29
C SER A 198 -8.24 10.11 10.38
N SER A 199 -8.72 10.46 11.58
CA SER A 199 -7.89 11.12 12.58
C SER A 199 -7.09 10.21 13.52
N MET A 200 -7.24 8.87 13.46
CA MET A 200 -6.42 7.85 14.15
C MET A 200 -7.11 6.49 13.99
N ASN A 201 -6.69 5.67 13.04
CA ASN A 201 -7.37 4.39 12.80
C ASN A 201 -6.46 3.18 12.86
N GLU A 202 -7.01 2.13 13.45
CA GLU A 202 -6.52 0.77 13.33
C GLU A 202 -7.40 0.03 12.32
N TYR A 203 -6.90 -0.13 11.11
CA TYR A 203 -7.47 -0.99 10.09
C TYR A 203 -6.91 -2.38 10.33
N GLY A 204 -7.73 -3.37 10.64
CA GLY A 204 -7.16 -4.70 10.83
C GLY A 204 -8.12 -5.78 11.19
N ALA A 205 -7.76 -6.98 10.70
CA ALA A 205 -8.50 -8.23 10.61
C ALA A 205 -9.15 -8.48 9.23
N PHE A 206 -8.36 -8.37 8.16
CA PHE A 206 -8.70 -9.00 6.89
C PHE A 206 -8.48 -10.51 6.97
N ARG A 207 -9.18 -11.28 6.15
CA ARG A 207 -9.05 -12.75 6.14
C ARG A 207 -7.82 -13.23 5.37
N GLY A 208 -7.04 -12.32 4.80
CA GLY A 208 -5.77 -12.60 4.11
C GLY A 208 -5.97 -13.52 2.91
N ASN A 209 -6.95 -13.23 2.05
CA ASN A 209 -7.16 -13.97 0.80
C ASN A 209 -6.97 -13.08 -0.42
N GLY A 210 -6.48 -11.86 -0.22
CA GLY A 210 -6.27 -10.90 -1.28
C GLY A 210 -5.15 -11.30 -2.23
N SER A 211 -5.14 -10.62 -3.36
CA SER A 211 -4.07 -10.65 -4.34
C SER A 211 -3.89 -9.25 -4.92
N LEU A 212 -2.89 -9.05 -5.77
CA LEU A 212 -2.72 -7.79 -6.50
C LEU A 212 -3.95 -7.45 -7.36
N GLU A 213 -4.63 -8.46 -7.93
CA GLU A 213 -5.84 -8.29 -8.75
C GLU A 213 -7.13 -8.17 -7.92
N SER A 214 -7.10 -8.60 -6.66
CA SER A 214 -8.24 -8.55 -5.74
C SER A 214 -7.75 -8.25 -4.33
N PRO A 215 -7.40 -6.98 -4.04
CA PRO A 215 -6.84 -6.60 -2.74
C PRO A 215 -7.84 -6.83 -1.60
N ASP A 216 -7.34 -7.12 -0.40
CA ASP A 216 -8.18 -7.22 0.81
C ASP A 216 -8.78 -5.85 1.18
N MET A 217 -8.05 -4.77 0.89
CA MET A 217 -8.49 -3.40 1.07
C MET A 217 -8.25 -2.58 -0.18
N VAL A 218 -9.22 -1.75 -0.57
CA VAL A 218 -9.14 -0.84 -1.70
C VAL A 218 -9.62 0.55 -1.26
N VAL A 219 -8.80 1.56 -1.46
CA VAL A 219 -9.18 2.97 -1.37
C VAL A 219 -8.92 3.59 -2.73
N LYS A 220 -9.98 3.90 -3.49
CA LYS A 220 -9.83 4.43 -4.86
C LYS A 220 -9.29 5.86 -4.90
N GLY A 221 -9.58 6.67 -3.87
CA GLY A 221 -8.97 7.98 -3.69
C GLY A 221 -7.62 7.92 -2.97
N TYR A 222 -7.21 9.03 -2.37
CA TYR A 222 -6.00 9.09 -1.56
C TYR A 222 -6.31 9.03 -0.06
N ILE A 223 -5.28 8.74 0.75
CA ILE A 223 -5.31 8.92 2.19
C ILE A 223 -4.45 10.13 2.59
N SER A 224 -5.00 11.08 3.35
CA SER A 224 -4.33 12.37 3.66
C SER A 224 -4.07 12.64 5.14
N GLN A 225 -3.71 11.61 5.90
CA GLN A 225 -3.84 11.68 7.36
C GLN A 225 -2.56 11.63 8.13
N SER A 226 -2.70 12.04 9.40
CA SER A 226 -1.64 11.99 10.38
C SER A 226 -1.37 10.53 10.73
N ARG A 227 -2.33 9.69 11.10
CA ARG A 227 -1.97 8.34 11.58
C ARG A 227 -2.83 7.21 11.04
N MET A 228 -2.17 6.22 10.45
CA MET A 228 -2.75 4.96 10.02
C MET A 228 -2.03 3.78 10.65
N VAL A 229 -2.79 2.77 11.04
CA VAL A 229 -2.26 1.50 11.52
C VAL A 229 -2.98 0.37 10.80
N PHE A 230 -2.25 -0.42 10.02
CA PHE A 230 -2.74 -1.65 9.40
C PHE A 230 -2.32 -2.82 10.29
N LYS A 231 -3.25 -3.66 10.73
CA LYS A 231 -2.99 -4.78 11.63
C LYS A 231 -3.46 -6.09 11.02
N ASP A 232 -2.56 -7.06 10.96
CA ASP A 232 -2.95 -8.46 10.82
C ASP A 232 -3.42 -8.98 12.19
N TYR A 233 -4.66 -9.47 12.30
CA TYR A 233 -5.18 -10.05 13.56
C TYR A 233 -5.37 -11.57 13.48
N ASN A 234 -5.21 -12.19 12.29
CA ASN A 234 -5.66 -13.55 12.06
C ASN A 234 -4.70 -14.38 11.17
N SER A 235 -3.41 -14.01 11.16
CA SER A 235 -2.32 -14.54 10.33
C SER A 235 -2.03 -16.05 10.44
N SER A 236 -2.81 -16.83 11.19
CA SER A 236 -2.57 -18.27 11.38
C SER A 236 -2.40 -19.08 10.07
N ALA A 237 -2.83 -18.53 8.93
CA ALA A 237 -2.69 -19.14 7.60
C ALA A 237 -1.40 -18.78 6.83
N GLY A 238 -0.59 -17.80 7.25
CA GLY A 238 0.62 -17.39 6.53
C GLY A 238 0.37 -16.78 5.15
N ASN A 239 -0.83 -16.24 4.91
CA ASN A 239 -1.20 -15.63 3.64
C ASN A 239 -0.72 -14.18 3.55
N ASP A 240 -0.41 -13.73 2.34
CA ASP A 240 -0.12 -12.33 2.05
C ASP A 240 -1.38 -11.46 2.11
N TRP A 241 -1.18 -10.18 2.44
CA TRP A 241 -2.23 -9.17 2.55
C TRP A 241 -2.00 -8.10 1.50
N PHE A 242 -3.08 -7.58 0.91
CA PHE A 242 -2.99 -6.59 -0.16
C PHE A 242 -3.87 -5.38 0.15
N VAL A 243 -3.24 -4.20 0.24
CA VAL A 243 -3.89 -2.91 0.46
C VAL A 243 -3.64 -2.04 -0.75
N SER A 244 -4.65 -1.85 -1.60
CA SER A 244 -4.63 -0.92 -2.73
C SER A 244 -5.12 0.47 -2.33
N LEU A 245 -4.37 1.49 -2.73
CA LEU A 245 -4.61 2.90 -2.45
C LEU A 245 -4.43 3.71 -3.74
N GLY A 246 -5.32 4.65 -4.04
CA GLY A 246 -5.11 5.65 -5.07
C GLY A 246 -4.01 6.65 -4.74
N GLY A 247 -3.49 6.67 -3.50
CA GLY A 247 -2.28 7.40 -3.12
C GLY A 247 -2.20 7.78 -1.65
N LEU A 248 -1.02 8.26 -1.23
CA LEU A 248 -0.81 8.86 0.08
C LEU A 248 -0.47 10.35 -0.08
N ASN A 249 -1.31 11.22 0.47
CA ASN A 249 -1.23 12.66 0.26
C ASN A 249 -1.27 13.44 1.57
N ASN A 250 -0.14 13.49 2.25
CA ASN A 250 0.05 14.35 3.41
C ASN A 250 1.49 14.85 3.46
N ALA A 251 1.73 16.06 2.96
CA ALA A 251 3.06 16.66 2.94
C ALA A 251 3.60 17.03 4.34
N SER A 252 2.79 16.90 5.40
CA SER A 252 3.24 17.16 6.77
C SER A 252 4.32 16.18 7.21
N THR A 253 5.47 16.70 7.61
CA THR A 253 6.58 15.96 8.22
C THR A 253 6.45 15.83 9.74
N SER A 254 5.28 16.14 10.30
CA SER A 254 5.08 16.06 11.76
C SER A 254 5.30 14.63 12.26
N SER A 255 5.83 14.47 13.48
CA SER A 255 6.03 13.16 14.10
C SER A 255 4.73 12.38 14.37
N ASN A 256 3.58 13.06 14.24
CA ASN A 256 2.27 12.43 14.30
C ASN A 256 1.77 11.94 12.94
N THR A 257 2.52 12.20 11.85
CA THR A 257 2.26 11.71 10.50
C THR A 257 2.95 10.36 10.28
N GLU A 258 2.26 9.24 10.44
CA GLU A 258 2.80 7.89 10.30
C GLU A 258 1.80 6.87 9.71
N VAL A 259 2.32 5.96 8.90
CA VAL A 259 1.67 4.71 8.50
C VAL A 259 2.39 3.56 9.17
N ARG A 260 1.69 2.79 10.00
CA ARG A 260 2.21 1.62 10.69
C ARG A 260 1.66 0.36 10.04
N MET A 261 2.54 -0.59 9.77
CA MET A 261 2.21 -1.89 9.21
C MET A 261 2.51 -2.94 10.27
N ILE A 262 1.49 -3.45 10.94
CA ILE A 262 1.61 -4.35 12.08
C ILE A 262 1.30 -5.77 11.66
N ASN A 263 2.31 -6.63 11.74
CA ASN A 263 2.16 -8.07 11.56
C ASN A 263 2.09 -8.73 12.96
N HIS A 264 0.97 -9.39 13.29
CA HIS A 264 0.75 -9.99 14.60
C HIS A 264 1.15 -11.48 14.61
N GLN A 265 1.72 -11.89 15.75
CA GLN A 265 2.33 -13.18 16.03
C GLN A 265 1.61 -14.40 15.42
N SER A 266 2.31 -15.17 14.58
CA SER A 266 2.50 -16.63 14.69
C SER A 266 2.86 -17.34 13.36
N ALA A 267 2.58 -16.75 12.19
CA ALA A 267 2.98 -17.31 10.90
C ALA A 267 4.20 -16.57 10.33
N SER A 268 5.28 -17.29 10.09
CA SER A 268 6.59 -16.74 9.74
C SER A 268 6.72 -16.14 8.33
N ASN A 269 5.64 -16.10 7.52
CA ASN A 269 5.77 -15.93 6.06
C ASN A 269 4.77 -14.96 5.40
N ALA A 270 3.90 -14.28 6.15
CA ALA A 270 2.92 -13.36 5.54
C ALA A 270 3.55 -12.00 5.20
N THR A 271 3.34 -11.54 3.96
CA THR A 271 3.78 -10.22 3.46
C THR A 271 2.61 -9.24 3.41
N MET A 272 2.79 -8.02 3.92
CA MET A 272 1.81 -6.93 3.76
C MET A 272 2.18 -6.09 2.53
N ASN A 273 1.43 -6.25 1.45
CA ASN A 273 1.64 -5.56 0.17
C ASN A 273 0.81 -4.27 0.12
N PHE A 274 1.48 -3.12 0.05
CA PHE A 274 0.86 -1.82 -0.22
C PHE A 274 0.98 -1.49 -1.69
N VAL A 275 -0.16 -1.34 -2.35
CA VAL A 275 -0.27 -1.12 -3.79
C VAL A 275 -0.74 0.30 -4.04
N PHE A 276 0.10 1.10 -4.68
CA PHE A 276 -0.23 2.45 -5.13
C PHE A 276 -0.79 2.39 -6.56
N GLU A 277 -2.04 2.80 -6.72
CA GLU A 277 -2.81 2.83 -7.98
C GLU A 277 -3.16 4.28 -8.37
N ASN A 278 -2.21 5.20 -8.18
CA ASN A 278 -2.42 6.63 -8.45
C ASN A 278 -2.98 6.87 -9.85
N ALA A 279 -4.07 7.65 -9.92
CA ALA A 279 -4.75 7.97 -11.16
C ALA A 279 -3.93 8.93 -12.03
N SER A 280 -4.22 8.97 -13.33
CA SER A 280 -3.52 9.86 -14.27
C SER A 280 -3.63 11.33 -13.87
N GLY A 281 -2.55 12.09 -14.07
CA GLY A 281 -2.43 13.49 -13.68
C GLY A 281 -2.34 13.76 -12.18
N THR A 282 -2.15 12.74 -11.33
CA THR A 282 -1.99 12.92 -9.88
C THR A 282 -0.53 12.94 -9.45
N ASP A 283 -0.21 13.82 -8.51
CA ASP A 283 1.09 13.90 -7.84
C ASP A 283 0.84 13.96 -6.33
N TYR A 284 1.01 12.82 -5.68
CA TYR A 284 0.78 12.69 -4.25
C TYR A 284 2.08 12.69 -3.47
N ILE A 285 2.13 13.47 -2.40
CA ILE A 285 3.30 13.61 -1.54
C ILE A 285 2.94 13.22 -0.11
N TYR A 286 3.71 12.29 0.44
CA TYR A 286 3.60 11.86 1.83
C TYR A 286 4.91 12.09 2.58
N GLY A 287 4.89 13.07 3.49
CA GLY A 287 6.02 13.46 4.35
C GLY A 287 6.07 12.75 5.70
N GLY A 288 5.08 11.91 6.01
CA GLY A 288 5.05 11.12 7.23
C GLY A 288 5.94 9.87 7.19
N SER A 289 6.19 9.29 8.37
CA SER A 289 6.91 8.03 8.49
C SER A 289 6.08 6.86 7.95
N LEU A 290 6.75 5.85 7.42
CA LEU A 290 6.13 4.59 6.97
C LEU A 290 6.97 3.46 7.55
N TYR A 291 6.45 2.66 8.48
CA TYR A 291 7.27 1.63 9.10
C TYR A 291 6.51 0.38 9.51
N GLU A 292 7.20 -0.74 9.37
CA GLU A 292 6.82 -2.05 9.90
C GLU A 292 6.93 -2.07 11.43
N THR A 293 5.97 -2.72 12.09
CA THR A 293 5.96 -2.92 13.54
C THR A 293 5.51 -4.35 13.90
N TYR A 294 6.16 -4.95 14.88
CA TYR A 294 5.94 -6.32 15.34
C TYR A 294 5.32 -6.27 16.73
N ASN A 295 4.06 -6.67 16.83
CA ASN A 295 3.36 -6.86 18.11
C ASN A 295 3.49 -5.68 19.12
N ALA A 296 3.30 -4.43 18.67
CA ALA A 296 3.35 -3.27 19.56
C ALA A 296 1.94 -2.67 19.75
N VAL A 297 1.38 -2.88 20.95
CA VAL A 297 0.21 -2.12 21.45
C VAL A 297 0.65 -0.71 21.91
N ASN A 298 1.96 -0.47 22.10
CA ASN A 298 2.50 0.78 22.63
C ASN A 298 3.19 1.66 21.55
N ARG A 299 3.03 2.97 21.71
CA ARG A 299 3.28 4.01 20.70
C ARG A 299 4.75 4.21 20.27
N VAL A 300 5.74 3.57 20.91
CA VAL A 300 7.15 4.03 20.89
C VAL A 300 8.17 3.00 20.37
N SER A 301 7.80 1.74 20.10
CA SER A 301 8.77 0.69 19.76
C SER A 301 8.60 0.21 18.31
N ILE A 302 9.58 0.50 17.44
CA ILE A 302 9.68 -0.10 16.09
C ILE A 302 10.19 -1.52 16.25
N SER A 303 9.27 -2.41 16.58
CA SER A 303 9.59 -3.80 16.75
C SER A 303 9.73 -4.40 15.36
N VAL A 304 10.92 -4.38 14.77
CA VAL A 304 11.22 -5.28 13.66
C VAL A 304 12.09 -6.32 14.34
N ASN A 305 11.65 -7.58 14.40
CA ASN A 305 12.63 -8.62 14.69
C ASN A 305 13.38 -8.83 13.36
N PRO A 306 14.61 -8.31 13.18
CA PRO A 306 15.31 -8.42 11.91
C PRO A 306 15.63 -9.89 11.55
N LEU A 307 15.48 -10.81 12.51
CA LEU A 307 15.65 -12.25 12.33
C LEU A 307 14.36 -12.96 11.88
N LEU A 308 13.20 -12.32 12.03
CA LEU A 308 11.89 -12.82 11.58
C LEU A 308 11.31 -11.77 10.64
N ARG A 309 11.71 -11.83 9.36
CA ARG A 309 11.36 -10.88 8.30
C ARG A 309 9.83 -10.87 8.05
N ALA A 310 9.09 -10.15 8.88
CA ALA A 310 7.74 -9.74 8.54
C ALA A 310 7.86 -8.68 7.45
N SER A 311 7.63 -9.08 6.20
CA SER A 311 7.87 -8.26 5.01
C SER A 311 6.66 -7.39 4.71
N ALA A 312 6.69 -6.08 4.96
CA ALA A 312 5.84 -5.19 4.20
C ALA A 312 6.54 -4.90 2.86
N ARG A 313 5.76 -4.75 1.80
CA ARG A 313 6.27 -4.59 0.45
C ARG A 313 5.50 -3.47 -0.25
N LEU A 314 6.21 -2.58 -0.95
CA LEU A 314 5.57 -1.51 -1.72
C LEU A 314 5.46 -1.91 -3.19
N HIS A 315 4.30 -1.70 -3.77
CA HIS A 315 4.01 -1.90 -5.19
C HIS A 315 3.53 -0.58 -5.78
N PHE A 316 4.18 -0.12 -6.85
CA PHE A 316 3.77 1.07 -7.58
C PHE A 316 3.21 0.64 -8.95
N SER A 317 1.88 0.63 -9.06
CA SER A 317 1.12 0.23 -10.25
C SER A 317 0.19 1.37 -10.66
N MET A 318 0.80 2.52 -10.95
CA MET A 318 0.11 3.80 -11.14
C MET A 318 -0.09 4.10 -12.63
N ALA A 319 -0.88 5.11 -12.96
CA ALA A 319 -0.87 5.65 -14.32
C ALA A 319 0.53 6.17 -14.70
N ASP A 320 0.89 6.13 -15.98
CA ASP A 320 2.25 6.44 -16.46
C ASP A 320 2.74 7.84 -16.08
N ASP A 321 1.84 8.81 -16.01
CA ASP A 321 2.12 10.21 -15.64
C ASP A 321 1.90 10.51 -14.16
N ALA A 322 1.46 9.52 -13.37
CA ALA A 322 1.20 9.68 -11.95
C ALA A 322 2.48 9.54 -11.12
N VAL A 323 2.51 10.27 -9.99
CA VAL A 323 3.66 10.31 -9.09
C VAL A 323 3.21 9.99 -7.66
N GLN A 324 3.96 9.13 -6.98
CA GLN A 324 3.90 8.97 -5.53
C GLN A 324 5.27 9.32 -4.93
N THR A 325 5.31 10.43 -4.21
CA THR A 325 6.47 10.82 -3.41
C THR A 325 6.26 10.40 -1.97
N LEU A 326 7.17 9.58 -1.46
CA LEU A 326 7.33 9.33 -0.05
C LEU A 326 8.56 10.13 0.36
N SER A 327 8.42 11.29 1.01
CA SER A 327 9.55 12.20 1.28
C SER A 327 10.17 12.07 2.67
N SER A 328 9.51 11.41 3.63
CA SER A 328 10.10 11.17 4.96
C SER A 328 11.40 10.37 4.88
N ASP A 329 12.34 10.67 5.75
CA ASP A 329 13.54 9.86 5.94
C ASP A 329 13.24 8.54 6.69
N ARG A 330 12.18 8.48 7.48
CA ARG A 330 11.81 7.30 8.29
C ARG A 330 10.88 6.35 7.53
N LYS A 331 11.46 5.64 6.55
CA LYS A 331 10.83 4.52 5.83
C LYS A 331 11.49 3.20 6.22
N ILE A 332 10.71 2.28 6.78
CA ILE A 332 11.15 0.92 7.13
C ILE A 332 10.19 -0.03 6.46
N VAL A 333 10.60 -0.52 5.30
CA VAL A 333 9.88 -1.51 4.51
C VAL A 333 10.92 -2.54 4.07
N SER A 334 10.90 -3.72 4.66
CA SER A 334 11.96 -4.74 4.51
C SER A 334 11.64 -5.81 3.48
N GLY A 335 10.40 -5.84 2.97
CA GLY A 335 9.90 -6.82 2.01
C GLY A 335 10.11 -6.47 0.54
N GLY A 336 10.80 -5.37 0.21
CA GLY A 336 11.08 -4.97 -1.15
C GLY A 336 10.19 -3.85 -1.69
N ILE A 337 10.56 -3.41 -2.88
CA ILE A 337 9.85 -2.40 -3.67
C ILE A 337 9.68 -2.93 -5.09
N VAL A 338 8.45 -2.83 -5.61
CA VAL A 338 8.10 -3.20 -6.98
C VAL A 338 7.60 -1.96 -7.71
N VAL A 339 8.18 -1.68 -8.87
CA VAL A 339 7.73 -0.60 -9.75
C VAL A 339 7.24 -1.19 -11.05
N ASN A 340 5.93 -1.19 -11.24
CA ASN A 340 5.26 -1.64 -12.46
C ASN A 340 5.05 -0.47 -13.43
N SER A 341 4.63 0.69 -12.93
CA SER A 341 4.30 1.87 -13.75
C SER A 341 4.24 3.16 -12.92
N GLY A 342 4.18 4.30 -13.61
CA GLY A 342 4.24 5.64 -13.01
C GLY A 342 5.60 5.98 -12.42
N THR A 343 5.66 7.02 -11.58
CA THR A 343 6.90 7.46 -10.91
C THR A 343 6.82 7.30 -9.39
N ALA A 344 7.64 6.42 -8.82
CA ALA A 344 7.86 6.29 -7.39
C ALA A 344 9.05 7.16 -6.96
N VAL A 345 8.88 8.00 -5.94
CA VAL A 345 9.95 8.86 -5.42
C VAL A 345 10.17 8.58 -3.94
N LEU A 346 11.39 8.21 -3.56
CA LEU A 346 11.74 7.82 -2.19
C LEU A 346 12.72 8.79 -1.57
N GLY A 347 12.38 9.31 -0.39
CA GLY A 347 13.31 10.03 0.49
C GLY A 347 14.49 9.15 0.89
N LEU A 348 15.72 9.60 0.62
CA LEU A 348 16.94 8.96 1.11
C LEU A 348 17.34 9.52 2.47
N GLN A 349 17.83 8.65 3.34
CA GLN A 349 18.59 9.05 4.52
C GLN A 349 20.03 9.38 4.13
N ASP A 350 20.61 10.39 4.79
CA ASP A 350 22.05 10.60 4.76
C ASP A 350 22.75 9.40 5.43
N VAL A 351 23.64 8.74 4.68
CA VAL A 351 24.38 7.52 5.09
C VAL A 351 25.11 7.71 6.43
N GLU A 352 25.52 8.93 6.76
CA GLU A 352 26.26 9.24 8.00
C GLU A 352 25.42 9.85 9.12
N LYS A 353 24.22 10.36 8.83
CA LYS A 353 23.48 11.23 9.76
C LYS A 353 22.30 10.52 10.44
N SER A 354 21.84 9.43 9.87
CA SER A 354 20.67 8.70 10.39
C SER A 354 21.00 7.23 10.55
N ALA A 355 21.82 7.01 11.56
CA ALA A 355 21.82 5.80 12.32
C ALA A 355 20.40 5.22 12.52
N PHE A 356 19.97 4.23 11.73
CA PHE A 356 18.69 3.58 12.02
C PHE A 356 18.86 2.60 13.18
N ASP A 357 18.32 3.00 14.32
CA ASP A 357 18.16 2.15 15.50
C ASP A 357 16.73 1.60 15.51
N ALA A 358 16.57 0.33 15.12
CA ALA A 358 15.30 -0.38 15.27
C ALA A 358 15.12 -0.74 16.75
N GLN A 359 13.91 -0.63 17.30
CA GLN A 359 13.66 -0.94 18.72
C GLN A 359 12.57 -1.97 18.91
N TYR A 360 12.95 -3.21 19.23
CA TYR A 360 12.00 -4.32 19.34
C TYR A 360 11.97 -4.95 20.72
N SER A 361 10.88 -5.67 21.02
CA SER A 361 10.81 -6.50 22.22
C SER A 361 10.72 -7.97 21.83
N LYS A 362 11.55 -8.82 22.46
CA LYS A 362 11.62 -10.26 22.17
C LYS A 362 10.41 -11.04 22.68
N ASP A 363 9.67 -10.50 23.65
CA ASP A 363 8.53 -11.16 24.29
C ASP A 363 7.30 -10.24 24.34
N SER A 364 6.13 -10.87 24.24
CA SER A 364 4.80 -10.33 24.50
C SER A 364 4.67 -9.58 25.83
N SER A 365 5.49 -9.92 26.83
CA SER A 365 5.55 -9.24 28.12
C SER A 365 6.11 -7.82 28.05
N GLN A 366 6.75 -7.43 26.94
CA GLN A 366 7.35 -6.10 26.69
C GLN A 366 8.34 -5.63 27.77
N THR A 367 8.89 -6.53 28.59
CA THR A 367 9.74 -6.14 29.74
C THR A 367 11.14 -5.69 29.35
N THR A 368 11.58 -6.04 28.13
CA THR A 368 12.92 -5.69 27.63
C THR A 368 12.83 -5.24 26.18
N THR A 369 13.31 -4.03 25.95
CA THR A 369 13.48 -3.46 24.60
C THR A 369 14.93 -3.64 24.18
N TYR A 370 15.12 -4.03 22.93
CA TYR A 370 16.39 -4.20 22.27
C TYR A 370 16.50 -3.17 21.15
N THR A 371 17.66 -2.55 21.04
CA THR A 371 18.02 -1.69 19.91
C THR A 371 18.85 -2.50 18.92
N VAL A 372 18.47 -2.49 17.64
CA VAL A 372 19.24 -3.04 16.54
C VAL A 372 19.83 -1.91 15.73
N THR A 373 21.13 -1.97 15.54
CA THR A 373 21.92 -0.99 14.79
C THR A 373 22.61 -1.71 13.62
N PHE A 374 22.56 -1.14 12.42
CA PHE A 374 23.09 -1.78 11.20
C PHE A 374 24.44 -1.19 10.79
N PHE A 375 25.39 -2.01 10.35
CA PHE A 375 26.75 -1.56 10.00
C PHE A 375 27.23 -2.14 8.67
N LYS A 376 27.97 -1.35 7.88
CA LYS A 376 28.54 -1.77 6.59
C LYS A 376 29.67 -2.79 6.72
N SER A 377 30.37 -2.78 7.85
CA SER A 377 31.37 -3.78 8.19
C SER A 377 31.23 -4.15 9.66
N ASP A 378 32.09 -5.03 10.15
CA ASP A 378 32.26 -5.48 11.53
C ASP A 378 32.55 -4.39 12.60
N LYS A 379 32.01 -3.16 12.43
CA LYS A 379 31.86 -2.01 13.38
C LYS A 379 32.33 -0.65 12.82
N ALA A 380 32.65 -0.52 11.53
CA ALA A 380 33.29 0.70 11.05
C ALA A 380 32.33 1.87 10.78
N THR A 381 31.21 1.62 10.11
CA THR A 381 30.29 2.68 9.66
C THR A 381 28.87 2.19 9.72
N GLN A 382 28.02 2.95 10.43
CA GLN A 382 26.59 2.66 10.47
C GLN A 382 25.98 2.80 9.08
N THR A 383 25.01 1.95 8.77
CA THR A 383 24.28 1.96 7.50
C THR A 383 22.78 1.92 7.76
N SER A 384 21.98 2.18 6.73
CA SER A 384 20.53 2.01 6.77
C SER A 384 20.14 0.54 6.65
N LEU A 385 18.93 0.20 7.11
CA LEU A 385 18.30 -1.09 6.84
C LEU A 385 18.00 -1.20 5.33
N SER A 386 18.21 -2.40 4.78
CA SER A 386 17.79 -2.74 3.42
C SER A 386 16.28 -2.57 3.21
N TYR A 387 15.89 -2.01 2.07
CA TYR A 387 14.50 -2.02 1.64
C TYR A 387 14.01 -3.39 1.14
N GLY A 388 14.87 -4.43 1.13
CA GLY A 388 14.63 -5.70 0.45
C GLY A 388 14.98 -5.62 -1.04
N ASP A 389 14.36 -6.44 -1.88
CA ASP A 389 14.62 -6.42 -3.32
C ASP A 389 13.96 -5.21 -4.00
N LEU A 390 14.66 -4.59 -4.95
CA LEU A 390 14.10 -3.66 -5.92
C LEU A 390 13.72 -4.42 -7.20
N GLU A 391 12.44 -4.55 -7.49
CA GLU A 391 11.92 -5.12 -8.73
C GLU A 391 11.41 -4.02 -9.67
N MET A 392 12.06 -3.89 -10.82
CA MET A 392 11.75 -2.88 -11.84
C MET A 392 11.08 -3.56 -13.04
N ASN A 393 9.75 -3.51 -13.09
CA ASN A 393 8.98 -4.04 -14.21
C ASN A 393 8.68 -2.97 -15.27
N GLY A 394 8.61 -1.71 -14.85
CA GLY A 394 8.35 -0.54 -15.68
C GLY A 394 8.49 0.75 -14.89
N GLY A 395 7.85 1.82 -15.38
CA GLY A 395 7.81 3.12 -14.69
C GLY A 395 9.18 3.72 -14.37
N VAL A 396 9.23 4.50 -13.30
CA VAL A 396 10.44 5.16 -12.81
C VAL A 396 10.52 5.03 -11.29
N ILE A 397 11.67 4.61 -10.77
CA ILE A 397 12.04 4.87 -9.37
C ILE A 397 13.02 6.04 -9.33
N ALA A 398 12.78 6.98 -8.42
CA ALA A 398 13.62 8.14 -8.20
C ALA A 398 13.85 8.33 -6.70
N PHE A 399 14.89 9.08 -6.39
CA PHE A 399 15.28 9.36 -5.02
C PHE A 399 15.27 10.87 -4.76
N THR A 400 14.76 11.27 -3.61
CA THR A 400 14.85 12.65 -3.14
C THR A 400 15.79 12.69 -1.95
N GLY A 401 16.94 13.33 -2.15
CA GLY A 401 17.79 13.74 -1.04
C GLY A 401 17.34 15.03 -0.39
N GLU A 402 17.88 15.34 0.79
CA GLU A 402 17.88 16.72 1.26
C GLU A 402 18.56 17.57 0.16
N ALA A 403 17.86 18.59 -0.34
CA ALA A 403 18.36 19.46 -1.40
C ALA A 403 19.68 20.17 -1.01
N SER A 404 19.96 20.25 0.30
CA SER A 404 21.20 20.79 0.88
C SER A 404 22.25 19.74 1.23
N SER A 405 22.03 18.44 0.99
CA SER A 405 23.01 17.42 1.33
C SER A 405 24.26 17.59 0.46
N THR A 406 25.37 17.93 1.12
CA THR A 406 26.71 18.01 0.52
C THR A 406 27.39 16.65 0.47
N LYS A 407 26.64 15.56 0.65
CA LYS A 407 27.15 14.20 0.79
C LYS A 407 26.50 13.25 -0.22
N PRO A 408 27.19 12.17 -0.62
CA PRO A 408 26.56 11.10 -1.39
C PRO A 408 25.47 10.43 -0.55
N GLN A 409 24.42 9.99 -1.22
CA GLN A 409 23.31 9.26 -0.60
C GLN A 409 23.13 7.92 -1.28
N SER A 410 22.75 6.90 -0.51
CA SER A 410 22.52 5.56 -1.05
C SER A 410 21.19 4.98 -0.60
N ALA A 411 20.48 4.34 -1.53
CA ALA A 411 19.39 3.45 -1.20
C ALA A 411 19.95 2.03 -1.05
N HIS A 412 19.72 1.40 0.10
CA HIS A 412 20.19 0.05 0.34
C HIS A 412 19.10 -0.97 -0.06
N PHE A 413 19.46 -1.95 -0.90
CA PHE A 413 18.56 -3.02 -1.36
C PHE A 413 19.29 -4.37 -1.31
N ASP A 414 18.55 -5.46 -1.16
CA ASP A 414 19.09 -6.83 -1.20
C ASP A 414 19.51 -7.17 -2.65
N ASN A 415 18.65 -6.90 -3.64
CA ASN A 415 18.94 -7.09 -5.05
C ASN A 415 18.29 -6.00 -5.93
N VAL A 416 18.74 -5.91 -7.18
CA VAL A 416 17.99 -5.25 -8.27
C VAL A 416 17.59 -6.31 -9.29
N ILE A 417 16.28 -6.49 -9.48
CA ILE A 417 15.69 -7.41 -10.44
C ILE A 417 15.00 -6.59 -11.52
N TYR A 418 15.50 -6.64 -12.75
CA TYR A 418 15.14 -5.67 -13.78
C TYR A 418 14.49 -6.30 -15.02
N ALA A 419 13.28 -5.87 -15.34
CA ALA A 419 12.59 -6.18 -16.60
C ALA A 419 12.35 -4.94 -17.47
N GLY A 420 12.19 -3.75 -16.87
CA GLY A 420 11.93 -2.49 -17.59
C GLY A 420 11.86 -1.26 -16.70
N GLY A 421 11.67 -0.08 -17.31
CA GLY A 421 11.55 1.21 -16.60
C GLY A 421 12.82 2.05 -16.60
N LYS A 422 12.98 2.90 -15.58
CA LYS A 422 14.19 3.71 -15.34
C LYS A 422 14.50 3.86 -13.85
N ILE A 423 15.79 3.88 -13.52
CA ILE A 423 16.29 4.25 -12.18
C ILE A 423 16.88 5.65 -12.26
N ARG A 424 16.23 6.64 -11.64
CA ARG A 424 16.66 8.03 -11.65
C ARG A 424 17.60 8.35 -10.49
N LEU A 425 18.79 8.84 -10.80
CA LEU A 425 19.81 9.25 -9.82
C LEU A 425 20.16 10.73 -10.01
N ARG A 426 20.30 11.45 -8.91
CA ARG A 426 20.82 12.84 -8.91
C ARG A 426 22.35 12.80 -8.90
N MET A 427 23.00 13.57 -9.77
CA MET A 427 24.45 13.58 -9.97
C MET A 427 25.02 15.00 -9.85
N ASN A 428 24.77 15.70 -8.75
CA ASN A 428 25.12 17.12 -8.60
C ASN A 428 26.64 17.38 -8.54
N SER A 429 27.41 16.52 -7.86
CA SER A 429 28.87 16.61 -7.78
C SER A 429 29.47 15.31 -7.30
N ALA A 430 30.80 15.16 -7.38
CA ALA A 430 31.53 14.04 -6.77
C ALA A 430 31.28 13.91 -5.25
N ALA A 431 30.91 15.01 -4.58
CA ALA A 431 30.57 15.02 -3.17
C ALA A 431 29.06 14.85 -2.90
N SER A 432 28.19 14.93 -3.91
CA SER A 432 26.73 14.90 -3.74
C SER A 432 26.08 14.23 -4.95
N PHE A 433 25.88 12.93 -4.84
CA PHE A 433 25.17 12.12 -5.83
C PHE A 433 24.44 10.96 -5.17
N ASP A 434 23.42 10.44 -5.84
CA ASP A 434 22.64 9.30 -5.38
C ASP A 434 23.21 7.99 -5.95
N SER A 435 23.14 6.92 -5.18
CA SER A 435 23.62 5.59 -5.56
C SER A 435 22.75 4.47 -4.99
N LEU A 436 22.96 3.26 -5.47
CA LEU A 436 22.39 2.04 -4.89
C LEU A 436 23.49 1.28 -4.14
N ASP A 437 23.15 0.73 -2.98
CA ASP A 437 24.03 -0.09 -2.17
C ASP A 437 23.42 -1.50 -2.01
N LEU A 438 24.14 -2.51 -2.51
CA LEU A 438 23.78 -3.93 -2.44
C LEU A 438 24.83 -4.72 -1.64
N THR A 439 25.67 -4.04 -0.87
CA THR A 439 26.76 -4.68 -0.11
C THR A 439 26.25 -5.38 1.14
N SER A 440 27.02 -6.36 1.63
CA SER A 440 26.73 -7.04 2.88
C SER A 440 26.73 -6.06 4.06
N TYR A 441 25.92 -6.36 5.07
CA TYR A 441 25.86 -5.56 6.29
C TYR A 441 25.70 -6.43 7.53
N TYR A 442 25.99 -5.85 8.68
CA TYR A 442 26.01 -6.48 9.98
C TYR A 442 24.94 -5.85 10.87
N MET A 443 24.45 -6.64 11.82
CA MET A 443 23.47 -6.18 12.82
C MET A 443 24.09 -6.28 14.21
N LYS A 444 23.99 -5.20 15.00
CA LYS A 444 24.31 -5.21 16.43
C LYS A 444 23.01 -5.14 17.21
N GLU A 445 22.84 -6.02 18.18
CA GLU A 445 21.70 -6.01 19.10
C GLU A 445 22.15 -5.56 20.51
N VAL A 446 21.46 -4.61 21.12
CA VAL A 446 21.77 -4.13 22.48
C VAL A 446 20.51 -4.07 23.31
N SER A 447 20.49 -4.72 24.47
CA SER A 447 19.38 -4.57 25.41
C SER A 447 19.42 -3.20 26.11
N GLN A 448 18.27 -2.61 26.43
CA GLN A 448 18.23 -1.36 27.22
C GLN A 448 18.83 -1.50 28.63
N ALA A 449 19.00 -2.73 29.15
CA ALA A 449 19.71 -2.99 30.40
C ALA A 449 21.23 -2.83 30.29
N GLY A 450 21.75 -2.54 29.09
CA GLY A 450 23.17 -2.39 28.82
C GLY A 450 23.88 -3.73 28.52
N ASP A 451 23.16 -4.85 28.55
CA ASP A 451 23.72 -6.12 28.08
C ASP A 451 23.86 -6.05 26.56
N GLU A 452 25.10 -5.95 26.10
CA GLU A 452 25.44 -6.03 24.68
C GLU A 452 25.40 -7.49 24.24
N PHE A 453 24.52 -7.80 23.29
CA PHE A 453 24.50 -9.10 22.64
C PHE A 453 24.96 -8.92 21.19
N TRP A 454 26.21 -9.26 20.92
CA TRP A 454 26.72 -9.30 19.56
C TRP A 454 26.22 -10.56 18.87
N SER A 455 25.22 -10.42 17.99
CA SER A 455 24.97 -11.41 16.94
C SER A 455 25.67 -10.96 15.67
N ASP A 456 26.85 -11.48 15.37
CA ASP A 456 27.53 -11.28 14.07
C ASP A 456 26.79 -12.05 12.97
N SER A 457 25.54 -11.68 12.71
CA SER A 457 24.81 -12.17 11.54
C SER A 457 25.09 -11.21 10.41
N ALA A 458 26.14 -11.51 9.64
CA ALA A 458 26.34 -10.91 8.34
C ALA A 458 25.12 -11.26 7.48
N LEU A 459 24.42 -10.23 7.02
CA LEU A 459 23.41 -10.37 5.99
C LEU A 459 24.14 -10.13 4.67
N GLY A 460 24.17 -11.19 3.85
CA GLY A 460 24.82 -11.14 2.55
C GLY A 460 24.20 -10.08 1.68
N GLY A 461 25.05 -9.30 1.02
CA GLY A 461 24.64 -8.42 -0.06
C GLY A 461 24.08 -9.20 -1.24
N GLY A 462 23.66 -8.49 -2.27
CA GLY A 462 23.19 -9.12 -3.50
C GLY A 462 23.64 -8.39 -4.75
N THR A 463 22.86 -8.54 -5.82
CA THR A 463 23.34 -8.27 -7.17
C THR A 463 22.30 -7.59 -8.05
N VAL A 464 22.75 -7.14 -9.22
CA VAL A 464 21.88 -6.67 -10.30
C VAL A 464 21.69 -7.82 -11.30
N LYS A 465 20.44 -8.17 -11.59
CA LYS A 465 20.08 -9.18 -12.59
C LYS A 465 18.88 -8.75 -13.42
N LEU A 466 18.77 -9.31 -14.62
CA LEU A 466 17.53 -9.23 -15.37
C LEU A 466 16.50 -10.18 -14.74
N ALA A 467 15.23 -9.80 -14.79
CA ALA A 467 14.14 -10.65 -14.35
C ALA A 467 14.01 -11.88 -15.24
N ASP A 468 13.51 -12.97 -14.68
CA ASP A 468 13.18 -14.16 -15.46
C ASP A 468 12.12 -13.81 -16.52
N GLY A 469 12.42 -14.12 -17.78
CA GLY A 469 11.54 -13.77 -18.90
C GLY A 469 11.66 -12.32 -19.40
N ALA A 470 12.67 -11.55 -18.95
CA ALA A 470 12.97 -10.25 -19.54
C ALA A 470 13.14 -10.36 -21.07
N ALA A 471 12.64 -9.37 -21.80
CA ALA A 471 12.69 -9.35 -23.26
C ALA A 471 14.14 -9.37 -23.77
N ALA A 472 14.35 -9.99 -24.94
CA ALA A 472 15.67 -10.00 -25.56
C ALA A 472 16.15 -8.56 -25.84
N GLY A 473 17.35 -8.22 -25.35
CA GLY A 473 17.92 -6.88 -25.49
C GLY A 473 17.50 -5.88 -24.41
N THR A 474 16.78 -6.31 -23.36
CA THR A 474 16.51 -5.47 -22.18
C THR A 474 17.84 -4.99 -21.58
N LYS A 475 17.88 -3.69 -21.24
CA LYS A 475 19.01 -3.05 -20.56
C LYS A 475 18.55 -2.37 -19.28
N VAL A 476 19.35 -2.48 -18.23
CA VAL A 476 19.15 -1.72 -16.99
C VAL A 476 19.37 -0.24 -17.31
N THR A 477 18.31 0.55 -17.20
CA THR A 477 18.32 1.94 -17.67
C THR A 477 18.37 2.92 -16.51
N PHE A 478 19.32 3.84 -16.56
CA PHE A 478 19.47 4.93 -15.62
C PHE A 478 19.04 6.27 -16.22
N GLU A 479 18.49 7.14 -15.39
CA GLU A 479 18.20 8.53 -15.73
C GLU A 479 18.98 9.44 -14.78
N PHE A 480 20.09 9.99 -15.27
CA PHE A 480 20.94 10.89 -14.52
C PHE A 480 20.41 12.31 -14.63
N SER A 481 20.20 12.94 -13.48
CA SER A 481 19.71 14.32 -13.35
C SER A 481 20.68 15.16 -12.51
N GLY A 482 20.44 16.47 -12.43
CA GLY A 482 21.31 17.41 -11.70
C GLY A 482 22.43 17.97 -12.58
N ASP A 483 23.47 18.51 -11.93
CA ASP A 483 24.64 19.07 -12.61
C ASP A 483 25.64 17.97 -12.99
N VAL A 484 25.20 17.05 -13.88
CA VAL A 484 25.99 15.91 -14.41
C VAL A 484 27.32 16.36 -15.05
N LEU A 485 27.48 17.65 -15.29
CA LEU A 485 28.12 18.18 -16.50
C LEU A 485 29.53 18.70 -16.23
N GLY A 486 29.85 19.06 -14.99
CA GLY A 486 31.19 19.52 -14.66
C GLY A 486 32.16 18.38 -14.36
N TRP A 487 31.66 17.32 -13.73
CA TRP A 487 32.52 16.39 -12.98
C TRP A 487 32.51 14.95 -13.50
N LEU A 488 31.57 14.58 -14.38
CA LEU A 488 31.51 13.24 -14.99
C LEU A 488 31.95 13.21 -16.45
N LEU A 489 32.23 14.37 -17.06
CA LEU A 489 32.72 14.44 -18.43
C LEU A 489 34.19 14.04 -18.48
N ASP A 490 34.47 13.02 -19.28
CA ASP A 490 35.82 12.67 -19.68
C ASP A 490 36.09 13.26 -21.07
N TYR A 491 36.98 14.25 -21.12
CA TYR A 491 37.40 14.91 -22.36
C TYR A 491 38.42 14.09 -23.16
N GLU A 492 38.73 12.87 -22.73
CA GLU A 492 39.70 11.95 -23.35
C GLU A 492 41.13 12.52 -23.46
N ASP A 493 41.42 13.59 -22.71
CA ASP A 493 42.74 14.24 -22.62
C ASP A 493 43.62 13.64 -21.51
N GLY A 494 43.12 12.62 -20.81
CA GLY A 494 43.77 11.94 -19.69
C GLY A 494 43.68 12.70 -18.36
N SER A 495 42.88 13.78 -18.27
CA SER A 495 42.67 14.55 -17.04
C SER A 495 41.58 13.98 -16.12
N PHE A 496 40.75 13.06 -16.62
CA PHE A 496 39.65 12.46 -15.86
C PHE A 496 40.16 11.36 -14.90
N ASP A 497 40.15 11.65 -13.60
CA ASP A 497 40.65 10.72 -12.56
C ASP A 497 39.63 10.50 -11.43
N ILE A 498 38.40 10.13 -11.79
CA ILE A 498 37.41 9.70 -10.81
C ILE A 498 37.41 8.17 -10.74
N ASN A 499 37.70 7.63 -9.57
CA ASN A 499 37.84 6.19 -9.32
C ASN A 499 38.81 5.52 -10.31
N GLY A 500 39.96 6.15 -10.58
CA GLY A 500 40.94 5.66 -11.54
C GLY A 500 40.44 5.70 -12.99
N GLY A 501 39.67 6.73 -13.34
CA GLY A 501 39.11 6.95 -14.68
C GLY A 501 37.80 6.22 -14.98
N LYS A 502 37.24 5.47 -14.02
CA LYS A 502 35.98 4.71 -14.21
C LYS A 502 34.73 5.59 -14.11
N GLY A 503 34.83 6.74 -13.43
CA GLY A 503 33.72 7.64 -13.17
C GLY A 503 33.04 7.41 -11.82
N ALA A 504 31.81 7.88 -11.65
CA ALA A 504 31.08 7.71 -10.39
C ALA A 504 30.59 6.29 -10.21
N LYS A 505 30.78 5.72 -9.01
CA LYS A 505 30.19 4.44 -8.62
C LYS A 505 28.70 4.65 -8.29
N ILE A 506 27.82 4.15 -9.13
CA ILE A 506 26.36 4.34 -9.00
C ILE A 506 25.65 3.14 -8.39
N VAL A 507 26.28 1.96 -8.41
CA VAL A 507 25.82 0.76 -7.68
C VAL A 507 27.03 0.12 -7.00
N SER A 508 26.91 -0.25 -5.72
CA SER A 508 27.92 -1.00 -4.97
C SER A 508 27.44 -2.42 -4.68
N TRP A 509 28.33 -3.40 -4.74
CA TRP A 509 28.07 -4.80 -4.35
C TRP A 509 29.35 -5.43 -3.80
N ASP A 510 29.23 -6.57 -3.12
CA ASP A 510 30.39 -7.34 -2.68
C ASP A 510 31.02 -8.10 -3.86
N ALA A 511 32.33 -8.35 -3.80
CA ALA A 511 33.07 -8.99 -4.88
C ALA A 511 32.50 -10.37 -5.28
N GLU A 512 32.04 -11.15 -4.30
CA GLU A 512 31.36 -12.42 -4.52
C GLU A 512 30.00 -12.30 -5.23
N ASN A 513 29.38 -11.12 -5.16
CA ASN A 513 28.04 -10.82 -5.68
C ASN A 513 28.08 -10.02 -6.99
N LYS A 514 29.26 -9.92 -7.63
CA LYS A 514 29.42 -9.26 -8.92
C LYS A 514 28.36 -9.73 -9.92
N THR A 515 27.72 -8.76 -10.57
CA THR A 515 26.73 -9.04 -11.61
C THR A 515 27.34 -9.82 -12.78
N ALA A 516 26.55 -10.73 -13.36
CA ALA A 516 26.89 -11.38 -14.63
C ALA A 516 26.68 -10.47 -15.86
N LEU A 517 26.07 -9.30 -15.65
CA LEU A 517 25.80 -8.31 -16.71
C LEU A 517 27.09 -7.62 -17.16
N LEU A 518 27.15 -7.32 -18.45
CA LEU A 518 28.25 -6.59 -19.08
C LEU A 518 27.91 -5.10 -19.16
N ALA A 519 28.92 -4.26 -19.38
CA ALA A 519 28.73 -2.82 -19.57
C ALA A 519 27.69 -2.47 -20.66
N SER A 520 27.55 -3.32 -21.69
CA SER A 520 26.57 -3.16 -22.77
C SER A 520 25.12 -3.37 -22.35
N ASP A 521 24.89 -4.01 -21.20
CA ASP A 521 23.56 -4.32 -20.65
C ASP A 521 23.01 -3.16 -19.81
N PHE A 522 23.78 -2.07 -19.71
CA PHE A 522 23.40 -0.83 -19.07
C PHE A 522 23.18 0.28 -20.09
N ALA A 523 22.24 1.17 -19.79
CA ALA A 523 21.94 2.34 -20.60
C ALA A 523 21.71 3.56 -19.70
N GLY A 524 21.95 4.75 -20.24
CA GLY A 524 21.61 6.00 -19.58
C GLY A 524 21.15 7.04 -20.59
N ASN A 525 20.61 8.16 -20.10
CA ASN A 525 20.22 9.28 -20.94
C ASN A 525 21.45 9.99 -21.56
N ILE A 526 21.28 10.50 -22.78
CA ILE A 526 22.22 11.45 -23.40
C ILE A 526 21.99 12.81 -22.74
N ILE A 527 23.07 13.55 -22.53
CA ILE A 527 23.04 14.94 -22.05
C ILE A 527 23.54 15.86 -23.17
N THR A 528 22.92 17.02 -23.35
CA THR A 528 23.31 18.01 -24.37
C THR A 528 23.83 19.26 -23.69
N GLN A 529 25.07 19.65 -24.01
CA GLN A 529 25.69 20.82 -23.41
C GLN A 529 26.83 21.39 -24.26
N GLY A 530 26.47 22.18 -25.27
CA GLY A 530 27.38 22.50 -26.36
C GLY A 530 27.43 21.33 -27.35
N ASP A 531 27.87 20.17 -26.86
CA ASP A 531 27.90 18.90 -27.58
C ASP A 531 26.98 17.86 -26.91
N ASP A 532 26.67 16.78 -27.62
CA ASP A 532 26.00 15.62 -27.02
C ASP A 532 27.03 14.72 -26.34
N TYR A 533 26.72 14.24 -25.14
CA TYR A 533 27.55 13.28 -24.41
C TYR A 533 26.74 12.04 -24.07
N MET A 534 27.37 10.88 -24.23
CA MET A 534 26.76 9.58 -23.92
C MET A 534 27.38 8.96 -22.67
N PRO A 535 26.60 8.22 -21.86
CA PRO A 535 27.12 7.53 -20.71
C PRO A 535 27.92 6.29 -21.12
N VAL A 536 29.06 6.11 -20.49
CA VAL A 536 29.94 4.94 -20.62
C VAL A 536 30.00 4.23 -19.28
N PHE A 537 29.59 2.96 -19.28
CA PHE A 537 29.54 2.14 -18.07
C PHE A 537 30.78 1.26 -17.93
N THR A 538 31.21 1.05 -16.69
CA THR A 538 32.24 0.07 -16.33
C THR A 538 31.70 -0.83 -15.22
N VAL A 539 31.78 -2.15 -15.43
CA VAL A 539 31.41 -3.15 -14.42
C VAL A 539 32.69 -3.69 -13.81
N ASP A 540 32.84 -3.57 -12.50
CA ASP A 540 33.98 -4.10 -11.76
C ASP A 540 33.54 -5.05 -10.64
N ASP A 541 34.50 -5.63 -9.93
CA ASP A 541 34.23 -6.55 -8.83
C ASP A 541 33.43 -5.90 -7.70
N ASP A 542 33.57 -4.58 -7.49
CA ASP A 542 32.99 -3.86 -6.36
C ASP A 542 31.88 -2.84 -6.74
N GLY A 543 31.45 -2.81 -8.01
CA GLY A 543 30.36 -1.94 -8.41
C GLY A 543 30.21 -1.63 -9.90
N LEU A 544 29.14 -0.89 -10.20
CA LEU A 544 28.86 -0.28 -11.51
C LEU A 544 29.27 1.18 -11.47
N TYR A 545 30.04 1.60 -12.48
CA TYR A 545 30.51 2.96 -12.63
C TYR A 545 29.98 3.60 -13.91
N VAL A 546 29.84 4.92 -13.89
CA VAL A 546 29.46 5.72 -15.07
C VAL A 546 30.33 6.96 -15.21
N ARG A 547 30.74 7.23 -16.44
CA ARG A 547 31.28 8.51 -16.91
C ARG A 547 30.56 8.93 -18.19
N TYR A 548 30.79 10.15 -18.66
CA TYR A 548 30.27 10.63 -19.93
C TYR A 548 31.40 10.95 -20.89
N THR A 549 31.22 10.58 -22.15
CA THR A 549 32.15 10.90 -23.24
C THR A 549 31.41 11.63 -24.35
N ALA A 550 32.11 12.50 -25.06
CA ALA A 550 31.53 13.20 -26.21
C ALA A 550 31.03 12.20 -27.25
N VAL A 551 29.85 12.46 -27.80
CA VAL A 551 29.36 11.74 -28.97
C VAL A 551 30.13 12.29 -30.17
N PRO A 552 30.86 11.44 -30.93
CA PRO A 552 31.59 11.91 -32.10
C PRO A 552 30.64 12.62 -33.06
N GLU A 553 31.00 13.84 -33.48
CA GLU A 553 30.13 14.59 -34.37
C GLU A 553 29.96 13.83 -35.71
N PRO A 554 28.79 13.90 -36.36
CA PRO A 554 28.59 13.31 -37.68
C PRO A 554 29.64 13.76 -38.71
N ALA A 555 30.17 14.98 -38.58
CA ALA A 555 31.22 15.52 -39.43
C ALA A 555 32.58 14.84 -39.21
N GLU A 556 32.93 14.48 -37.97
CA GLU A 556 34.16 13.75 -37.65
C GLU A 556 34.09 12.32 -38.18
N VAL A 557 32.94 11.65 -37.99
CA VAL A 557 32.69 10.33 -38.55
C VAL A 557 32.76 10.36 -40.08
N ALA A 558 32.16 11.38 -40.72
CA ALA A 558 32.24 11.59 -42.16
C ALA A 558 33.67 11.87 -42.64
N ALA A 559 34.48 12.62 -41.87
CA ALA A 559 35.88 12.89 -42.19
C ALA A 559 36.74 11.63 -42.10
N ILE A 560 36.54 10.78 -41.09
CA ILE A 560 37.22 9.49 -40.94
C ILE A 560 36.87 8.57 -42.11
N LEU A 561 35.58 8.44 -42.43
CA LEU A 561 35.13 7.65 -43.58
C LEU A 561 35.66 8.22 -44.90
N GLY A 562 35.70 9.54 -45.04
CA GLY A 562 36.29 10.23 -46.19
C GLY A 562 37.79 9.96 -46.34
N ALA A 563 38.55 10.00 -45.24
CA ALA A 563 39.97 9.69 -45.22
C ALA A 563 40.26 8.21 -45.57
N LEU A 564 39.46 7.29 -45.03
CA LEU A 564 39.54 5.86 -45.36
C LEU A 564 39.21 5.60 -46.83
N ALA A 565 38.19 6.27 -47.37
CA ALA A 565 37.84 6.19 -48.79
C ALA A 565 38.98 6.72 -49.67
N LEU A 566 39.63 7.81 -49.28
CA LEU A 566 40.78 8.38 -49.99
C LEU A 566 42.00 7.44 -49.96
N ALA A 567 42.27 6.83 -48.80
CA ALA A 567 43.35 5.85 -48.64
C ALA A 567 43.12 4.59 -49.48
N ALA A 568 41.89 4.06 -49.48
CA ALA A 568 41.51 2.93 -50.31
C ALA A 568 41.61 3.26 -51.82
N ALA A 569 41.20 4.46 -52.23
CA ALA A 569 41.36 4.93 -53.60
C ALA A 569 42.84 5.07 -54.00
N GLY A 570 43.69 5.57 -53.09
CA GLY A 570 45.14 5.66 -53.27
C GLY A 570 45.81 4.30 -53.42
N LEU A 571 45.47 3.33 -52.56
CA LEU A 571 45.96 1.96 -52.65
C LEU A 571 45.52 1.26 -53.95
N ARG A 572 44.27 1.44 -54.36
CA ARG A 572 43.75 0.89 -55.63
C ARG A 572 44.45 1.48 -56.86
N ARG A 573 44.83 2.76 -56.82
CA ARG A 573 45.60 3.42 -57.89
C ARG A 573 47.04 2.91 -57.95
N ARG A 574 47.63 2.59 -56.80
CA ARG A 574 49.00 2.06 -56.70
C ARG A 574 49.10 0.60 -57.13
N ASN A 575 48.05 -0.20 -56.98
CA ASN A 575 47.96 -1.59 -57.47
C ASN A 575 47.57 -1.73 -58.96
N ARG A 576 47.31 -0.62 -59.66
CA ARG A 576 46.99 -0.60 -61.11
C ARG A 576 48.13 -0.09 -61.99
N ASN A 577 49.19 0.43 -61.38
CA ASN A 577 50.47 0.70 -62.03
C ASN A 577 51.44 -0.42 -61.64
#